data_AF-A0A2C9JWH7-F1
#
_entry.id   AF-A0A2C9JWH7-F1
#
_cell.length_a   1.000
_cell.length_b   1.000
_cell.length_c   1.000
_cell.angle_alpha   90.00
_cell.angle_beta   90.00
_cell.angle_gamma   90.00
#
_symmetry.space_group_name_H-M   'P 1'
#
loop_
_entity.id
_entity.type
_entity.pdbx_description
1 polymer ?
#
loop_
_entity_poly.entity_id
_entity_poly.type
_entity_poly.pdbx_seq_one_letter_code
_entity_poly.pdbx_strand_id
1 'polypeptide(L)'
;MCQGCVKEEFPDRESLCIDQGSYMLNFSKCCNCGARDMKIANRSCVDSEQEEVITYQHVCGSCDHVIAEHEHTFRVEEEFQLYGMSCLLCGSADDQRSIMPIDPRGPAM
;
A
#
# COMPACT_ATOMS: atom_id res chain seq x y z
N MET A 1 12.45 -2.68 7.23
CA MET A 1 11.89 -1.32 7.04
C MET A 1 12.95 -0.30 7.50
N CYS A 2 13.45 0.60 6.63
CA CYS A 2 14.46 1.63 6.98
C CYS A 2 13.83 3.03 7.01
N GLN A 3 13.69 3.61 8.21
CA GLN A 3 13.25 4.99 8.41
C GLN A 3 14.15 6.00 7.69
N GLY A 4 15.46 5.74 7.64
CA GLY A 4 16.43 6.61 6.97
C GLY A 4 16.29 6.67 5.44
N CYS A 5 15.42 5.85 4.84
CA CYS A 5 15.15 5.88 3.41
C CYS A 5 13.96 6.77 3.03
N VAL A 6 13.06 7.04 3.97
CA VAL A 6 11.79 7.75 3.76
C VAL A 6 11.86 9.16 4.34
N LYS A 7 10.97 10.07 3.93
CA LYS A 7 10.84 11.41 4.53
C LYS A 7 9.93 11.39 5.74
N GLU A 8 8.85 10.64 5.63
CA GLU A 8 7.82 10.45 6.63
C GLU A 8 7.46 8.96 6.71
N GLU A 9 7.22 8.46 7.91
CA GLU A 9 6.80 7.08 8.13
C GLU A 9 5.29 6.98 7.99
N PHE A 10 4.82 6.02 7.20
CA PHE A 10 3.38 5.76 7.02
C PHE A 10 2.58 7.06 6.72
N PRO A 11 2.94 7.82 5.66
CA PRO A 11 2.19 9.02 5.31
C PRO A 11 0.71 8.70 5.15
N ASP A 12 -0.16 9.56 5.66
CA ASP A 12 -1.61 9.38 5.48
C ASP A 12 -1.97 9.54 4.00
N ARG A 13 -2.74 8.59 3.47
CA ARG A 13 -3.19 8.58 2.07
C ARG A 13 -4.70 8.68 1.94
N GLU A 14 -5.38 9.06 3.01
CA GLU A 14 -6.84 9.10 3.13
C GLU A 14 -7.47 7.79 2.62
N SER A 15 -8.15 7.85 1.47
CA SER A 15 -8.83 6.70 0.85
C SER A 15 -8.03 6.01 -0.26
N LEU A 16 -6.76 6.37 -0.46
CA LEU A 16 -5.95 5.84 -1.57
C LEU A 16 -5.20 4.57 -1.14
N CYS A 17 -5.83 3.42 -1.43
CA CYS A 17 -5.27 2.09 -1.22
C CYS A 17 -4.76 1.53 -2.56
N ILE A 18 -3.44 1.54 -2.77
CA ILE A 18 -2.83 1.03 -4.01
C ILE A 18 -2.24 -0.38 -3.81
N ASP A 19 -2.45 -1.26 -4.78
CA ASP A 19 -1.83 -2.60 -4.80
C ASP A 19 -0.51 -2.64 -5.60
N GLN A 20 -0.16 -1.56 -6.32
CA GLN A 20 1.04 -1.47 -7.14
C GLN A 20 1.70 -0.10 -7.11
N GLY A 21 2.97 -0.08 -7.47
CA GLY A 21 3.77 1.13 -7.61
C GLY A 21 4.56 1.45 -6.36
N SER A 22 5.06 2.68 -6.29
CA SER A 22 5.88 3.17 -5.17
C SER A 22 5.63 4.66 -4.99
N TYR A 23 5.48 5.13 -3.75
CA TYR A 23 5.33 6.56 -3.49
C TYR A 23 6.68 7.30 -3.51
N MET A 24 7.20 7.53 -4.71
CA MET A 24 8.54 8.11 -4.93
C MET A 24 8.71 9.51 -4.33
N LEU A 25 7.63 10.27 -4.09
CA LEU A 25 7.71 11.57 -3.43
C LEU A 25 8.13 11.45 -1.95
N ASN A 26 7.79 10.34 -1.26
CA ASN A 26 8.23 10.07 0.10
C ASN A 26 9.62 9.41 0.16
N PHE A 27 10.13 8.90 -0.96
CA PHE A 27 11.47 8.32 -1.01
C PHE A 27 12.55 9.41 -1.03
N SER A 28 13.45 9.41 -0.05
CA SER A 28 14.56 10.37 0.05
C SER A 28 15.79 9.92 -0.75
N LYS A 29 16.35 8.77 -0.34
CA LYS A 29 17.49 8.06 -0.91
C LYS A 29 17.71 6.79 -0.08
N CYS A 30 18.37 5.79 -0.62
CA CYS A 30 18.75 4.63 0.17
C CYS A 30 19.71 5.03 1.30
N CYS A 31 19.37 4.66 2.54
CA CYS A 31 20.19 4.90 3.73
C CYS A 31 21.53 4.15 3.67
N ASN A 32 21.58 3.03 2.93
CA ASN A 32 22.75 2.16 2.82
C ASN A 32 23.75 2.60 1.74
N CYS A 33 23.30 2.92 0.52
CA CYS A 33 24.18 3.24 -0.62
C CYS A 33 24.00 4.66 -1.18
N GLY A 34 23.01 5.42 -0.72
CA GLY A 34 22.72 6.77 -1.21
C GLY A 34 22.02 6.86 -2.57
N ALA A 35 21.79 5.73 -3.27
CA ALA A 35 21.10 5.71 -4.55
C ALA A 35 19.61 6.07 -4.40
N ARG A 36 19.02 6.62 -5.48
CA ARG A 36 17.59 6.94 -5.58
C ARG A 36 16.82 5.97 -6.48
N ASP A 37 17.37 4.78 -6.66
CA ASP A 37 16.77 3.74 -7.47
C ASP A 37 16.05 2.70 -6.61
N MET A 38 14.90 2.23 -7.06
CA MET A 38 14.03 1.31 -6.35
C MET A 38 13.39 0.31 -7.30
N LYS A 39 13.27 -0.93 -6.85
CA LYS A 39 12.55 -2.00 -7.53
C LYS A 39 11.60 -2.70 -6.55
N ILE A 40 10.58 -3.36 -7.10
CA ILE A 40 9.67 -4.21 -6.34
C ILE A 40 10.21 -5.64 -6.36
N ALA A 41 10.22 -6.31 -5.21
CA ALA A 41 10.64 -7.69 -5.06
C ALA A 41 9.66 -8.47 -4.16
N ASN A 42 9.75 -9.80 -4.21
CA ASN A 42 9.00 -10.71 -3.33
C ASN A 42 7.48 -10.45 -3.33
N ARG A 43 6.89 -10.17 -4.50
CA ARG A 43 5.45 -10.00 -4.62
C ARG A 43 4.74 -11.34 -4.43
N SER A 44 3.81 -11.38 -3.50
CA SER A 44 2.86 -12.47 -3.27
C SER A 44 1.44 -11.96 -3.28
N CYS A 45 0.53 -12.82 -3.71
CA CYS A 45 -0.91 -12.62 -3.63
C CYS A 45 -1.53 -13.86 -2.99
N VAL A 46 -2.34 -13.64 -1.96
CA VAL A 46 -3.15 -14.66 -1.31
C VAL A 46 -4.59 -14.31 -1.59
N ASP A 47 -5.26 -15.11 -2.40
CA ASP A 47 -6.65 -14.93 -2.81
C ASP A 47 -7.52 -16.02 -2.18
N SER A 48 -8.47 -15.60 -1.36
CA SER A 48 -9.50 -16.41 -0.72
C SER A 48 -10.86 -15.90 -1.15
N GLU A 49 -11.93 -16.69 -1.00
CA GLU A 49 -13.24 -16.36 -1.58
C GLU A 49 -13.84 -14.99 -1.20
N GLN A 50 -13.36 -14.38 -0.10
CA GLN A 50 -13.83 -13.09 0.40
C GLN A 50 -12.70 -12.10 0.73
N GLU A 51 -11.43 -12.49 0.55
CA GLU A 51 -10.28 -11.68 0.94
C GLU A 51 -9.10 -11.93 0.01
N GLU A 52 -8.53 -10.84 -0.49
CA GLU A 52 -7.31 -10.81 -1.28
C GLU A 52 -6.25 -9.98 -0.54
N VAL A 53 -5.10 -10.58 -0.26
CA VAL A 53 -3.96 -9.90 0.36
C VAL A 53 -2.78 -9.91 -0.61
N ILE A 54 -2.33 -8.72 -0.99
CA ILE A 54 -1.14 -8.50 -1.81
C ILE A 54 -0.03 -7.96 -0.90
N THR A 55 1.10 -8.66 -0.90
CA THR A 55 2.30 -8.22 -0.19
C THR A 55 3.48 -8.13 -1.14
N TYR A 56 4.30 -7.09 -1.02
CA TYR A 56 5.55 -6.97 -1.76
C TYR A 56 6.53 -6.05 -1.04
N GLN A 57 7.79 -6.08 -1.45
CA GLN A 57 8.85 -5.30 -0.83
C GLN A 57 9.41 -4.26 -1.80
N HIS A 58 9.57 -3.04 -1.29
CA HIS A 58 10.36 -2.01 -1.94
C HIS A 58 11.82 -2.22 -1.58
N VAL A 59 12.64 -2.53 -2.58
CA VAL A 59 14.08 -2.74 -2.38
C VAL A 59 14.88 -1.76 -3.23
N CYS A 60 16.02 -1.32 -2.72
CA CYS A 60 16.92 -0.46 -3.47
C CYS A 60 17.47 -1.23 -4.68
N GLY A 61 17.36 -0.66 -5.88
CA GLY A 61 17.83 -1.32 -7.10
C GLY A 61 19.35 -1.45 -7.18
N SER A 62 20.11 -0.68 -6.39
CA SER A 62 21.58 -0.69 -6.43
C SER A 62 22.26 -1.58 -5.38
N CYS A 63 21.61 -1.84 -4.24
CA CYS A 63 22.23 -2.60 -3.15
C CYS A 63 21.30 -3.63 -2.49
N ASP A 64 20.11 -3.85 -3.07
CA ASP A 64 19.09 -4.78 -2.59
C ASP A 64 18.63 -4.54 -1.14
N HIS A 65 18.89 -3.36 -0.60
CA HIS A 65 18.42 -2.95 0.72
C HIS A 65 16.89 -2.85 0.76
N VAL A 66 16.25 -3.54 1.71
CA VAL A 66 14.79 -3.51 1.90
C VAL A 66 14.36 -2.21 2.58
N ILE A 67 13.74 -1.33 1.80
CA ILE A 67 13.29 0.00 2.21
C ILE A 67 12.00 -0.11 3.03
N ALA A 68 10.99 -0.75 2.45
CA ALA A 68 9.66 -0.89 3.05
C ALA A 68 9.00 -2.18 2.57
N GLU A 69 8.09 -2.69 3.38
CA GLU A 69 7.16 -3.73 2.98
C GLU A 69 5.80 -3.06 2.74
N HIS A 70 5.12 -3.50 1.70
CA HIS A 70 3.83 -3.01 1.28
C HIS A 70 2.83 -4.13 1.44
N GLU A 71 1.79 -3.85 2.19
CA GLU A 71 0.63 -4.72 2.35
C GLU A 71 -0.59 -3.98 1.82
N HIS A 72 -1.33 -4.64 0.94
CA HIS A 72 -2.62 -4.20 0.47
C HIS A 72 -3.63 -5.31 0.70
N THR A 73 -4.72 -4.99 1.38
CA THR A 73 -5.77 -5.94 1.72
C THR A 73 -7.06 -5.47 1.08
N PHE A 74 -7.68 -6.36 0.33
CA PHE A 74 -9.02 -6.20 -0.19
C PHE A 74 -9.89 -7.28 0.43
N ARG A 75 -11.05 -6.90 0.96
CA ARG A 75 -12.01 -7.88 1.49
C ARG A 75 -13.43 -7.45 1.20
N VAL A 76 -14.31 -8.44 1.05
CA VAL A 76 -15.75 -8.22 0.88
C VAL A 76 -16.44 -8.67 2.16
N GLU A 77 -17.02 -7.73 2.88
CA GLU A 77 -17.84 -7.99 4.06
C GLU A 77 -19.28 -7.54 3.79
N GLU A 78 -20.21 -8.48 3.82
CA GLU A 78 -21.65 -8.26 3.57
C GLU A 78 -21.92 -7.55 2.23
N GLU A 79 -22.21 -6.24 2.29
CA GLU A 79 -22.56 -5.37 1.16
C GLU A 79 -21.49 -4.28 0.91
N PHE A 80 -20.27 -4.48 1.44
CA PHE A 80 -19.17 -3.54 1.33
C PHE A 80 -17.88 -4.20 0.86
N GLN A 81 -17.17 -3.50 -0.01
CA GLN A 81 -15.77 -3.72 -0.33
C GLN A 81 -14.93 -2.87 0.62
N LEU A 82 -13.96 -3.48 1.27
CA LEU A 82 -13.04 -2.82 2.19
C LEU A 82 -11.63 -2.92 1.63
N TYR A 83 -10.95 -1.79 1.59
CA TYR A 83 -9.60 -1.65 1.09
C TYR A 83 -8.72 -1.14 2.22
N GLY A 84 -7.62 -1.83 2.48
CA GLY A 84 -6.60 -1.42 3.43
C GLY A 84 -5.25 -1.37 2.74
N MET A 85 -4.43 -0.40 3.12
CA MET A 85 -3.04 -0.32 2.70
C MET A 85 -2.17 0.05 3.89
N SER A 86 -1.05 -0.64 4.05
CA SER A 86 -0.04 -0.34 5.06
C SER A 86 1.36 -0.48 4.46
N CYS A 87 2.07 0.65 4.39
CA CYS A 87 3.45 0.68 3.93
C CYS A 87 4.20 1.86 4.53
N LEU A 88 5.41 1.62 5.05
CA LEU A 88 6.28 2.68 5.58
C LEU A 88 6.56 3.77 4.51
N LEU A 89 6.70 3.37 3.25
CA LEU A 89 6.99 4.26 2.13
C LEU A 89 5.71 4.84 1.51
N CYS A 90 4.77 3.97 1.11
CA CYS A 90 3.59 4.37 0.35
C CYS A 90 2.53 5.05 1.20
N GLY A 91 2.45 4.69 2.48
CA GLY A 91 1.49 5.25 3.42
C GLY A 91 0.54 4.23 4.01
N SER A 92 -0.34 4.75 4.85
CA SER A 92 -1.47 4.03 5.42
C SER A 92 -2.76 4.65 4.90
N ALA A 93 -3.72 3.80 4.53
CA ALA A 93 -5.06 4.21 4.11
C ALA A 93 -6.07 3.09 4.36
N ASP A 94 -7.31 3.52 4.58
CA ASP A 94 -8.48 2.67 4.64
C ASP A 94 -9.61 3.30 3.80
N ASP A 95 -10.26 2.49 2.97
CA ASP A 95 -11.43 2.90 2.19
C ASP A 95 -12.49 1.81 2.21
N GLN A 96 -13.75 2.24 2.06
CA GLN A 96 -14.89 1.34 1.96
C GLN A 96 -15.84 1.79 0.86
N ARG A 97 -16.35 0.83 0.08
CA ARG A 97 -17.27 1.08 -1.03
C ARG A 97 -18.45 0.14 -0.94
N SER A 98 -19.67 0.65 -1.03
CA SER A 98 -20.84 -0.22 -1.13
C SER A 98 -20.87 -0.90 -2.51
N ILE A 99 -21.19 -2.19 -2.52
CA ILE A 99 -21.48 -2.93 -3.75
C ILE A 99 -22.94 -2.80 -4.19
N MET A 100 -23.76 -2.08 -3.41
CA MET A 100 -25.18 -1.91 -3.70
C MET A 100 -25.40 -0.93 -4.86
N PRO A 101 -26.47 -1.12 -5.66
CA PRO A 101 -26.83 -0.17 -6.72
C PRO A 101 -27.10 1.25 -6.20
N ILE A 102 -27.52 1.36 -4.94
CA ILE A 102 -27.74 2.62 -4.22
C ILE A 102 -27.01 2.48 -2.89
N ASP A 103 -26.00 3.32 -2.66
CA ASP A 103 -25.23 3.31 -1.42
C ASP A 103 -26.15 3.70 -0.25
N PRO A 104 -26.35 2.84 0.75
CA PRO A 104 -27.25 3.10 1.87
C PRO A 104 -26.77 4.23 2.80
N ARG A 105 -25.53 4.72 2.63
CA ARG A 105 -24.95 5.84 3.37
C ARG A 105 -24.87 7.12 2.54
N GLY A 106 -25.15 7.05 1.23
CA GLY A 106 -25.25 8.22 0.35
C GLY A 106 -26.49 9.07 0.65
N PRO A 107 -26.53 10.36 0.26
CA PRO A 107 -27.76 11.13 0.34
C PRO A 107 -28.82 10.41 -0.50
N ALA A 108 -29.99 10.18 0.09
CA ALA A 108 -31.16 9.71 -0.66
C ALA A 108 -31.40 10.69 -1.81
N MET A 109 -31.22 10.23 -3.05
CA MET A 109 -31.62 10.97 -4.25
C MET A 109 -33.14 11.10 -4.31
#